data_AF-A0A926A864-F1
#
_entry.id   AF-A0A926A864-F1
#
_cell.length_a   1.000
_cell.length_b   1.000
_cell.length_c   1.000
_cell.angle_alpha   90.00
_cell.angle_beta   90.00
_cell.angle_gamma   90.00
#
_symmetry.space_group_name_H-M   'P 1'
#
loop_
_entity.id
_entity.type
_entity.pdbx_description
1 polymer ?
#
loop_
_entity_poly.entity_id
_entity_poly.type
_entity_poly.pdbx_seq_one_letter_code
_entity_poly.pdbx_strand_id
1 'polypeptide(L)'
;MSQVGGIHRPGGLTGGHLVDLPPGRLLAELNARNPNGTTAGWFRVMSDLWKGQVVTPAVQGTLLAIVSRREDLTIEGTTVDRAGRRGLAISVVGEVAPATRVVLVLDEGSGALLDLEKVAIERSDLPVRVPATVSYTMWLDSGYSSSTTERP
;
A
#
# COMPACT_ATOMS: atom_id res chain seq x y z
N MET A 1 -17.90 -17.58 -20.89
CA MET A 1 -17.08 -18.66 -20.28
C MET A 1 -17.33 -18.61 -18.78
N SER A 2 -17.85 -19.71 -18.23
CA SER A 2 -18.44 -19.80 -16.89
C SER A 2 -17.36 -19.83 -15.80
N GLN A 3 -17.43 -18.92 -14.83
CA GLN A 3 -16.65 -19.04 -13.59
C GLN A 3 -17.28 -20.15 -12.73
N VAL A 4 -16.50 -21.21 -12.49
CA VAL A 4 -16.83 -22.22 -11.49
C VAL A 4 -16.60 -21.62 -10.12
N GLY A 5 -17.68 -21.31 -9.41
CA GLY A 5 -17.67 -20.88 -8.01
C GLY A 5 -17.14 -22.00 -7.12
N GLY A 6 -16.01 -21.75 -6.45
CA GLY A 6 -15.48 -22.63 -5.40
C GLY A 6 -16.26 -22.46 -4.10
N ILE A 7 -16.39 -23.55 -3.35
CA ILE A 7 -17.01 -23.58 -2.03
C ILE A 7 -16.25 -22.64 -1.08
N HIS A 8 -16.92 -21.61 -0.58
CA HIS A 8 -16.37 -20.68 0.43
C HIS A 8 -16.79 -21.14 1.84
N ARG A 9 -15.81 -21.38 2.72
CA ARG A 9 -16.08 -21.56 4.16
C ARG A 9 -16.53 -20.21 4.78
N PRO A 10 -17.40 -20.20 5.80
CA PRO A 10 -17.76 -18.97 6.49
C PRO A 10 -16.50 -18.27 7.02
N GLY A 11 -16.29 -17.00 6.64
CA GLY A 11 -15.12 -16.19 7.06
C GLY A 11 -13.98 -16.06 6.04
N GLY A 12 -14.09 -16.62 4.83
CA GLY A 12 -13.07 -16.47 3.79
C GLY A 12 -13.07 -15.08 3.14
N LEU A 13 -12.36 -14.12 3.71
CA LEU A 13 -12.02 -12.89 2.99
C LEU A 13 -11.16 -13.25 1.78
N THR A 14 -11.58 -12.80 0.61
CA THR A 14 -10.99 -13.13 -0.68
C THR A 14 -9.59 -12.52 -0.80
N GLY A 15 -8.57 -13.34 -0.55
CA GLY A 15 -7.17 -13.01 -0.74
C GLY A 15 -6.33 -13.88 0.19
N GLY A 16 -5.37 -14.63 -0.34
CA GLY A 16 -4.49 -15.45 0.50
C GLY A 16 -3.90 -14.59 1.62
N HIS A 17 -4.14 -14.98 2.87
CA HIS A 17 -3.51 -14.34 4.02
C HIS A 17 -2.01 -14.60 3.92
N LEU A 18 -1.22 -13.51 3.97
CA LEU A 18 0.24 -13.59 3.91
C LEU A 18 0.86 -13.85 5.29
N VAL A 19 0.00 -14.03 6.31
CA VAL A 19 0.37 -14.30 7.69
C VAL A 19 1.15 -15.62 7.75
N ASP A 20 2.30 -15.59 8.44
CA ASP A 20 3.18 -16.73 8.73
C ASP A 20 3.73 -17.50 7.51
N LEU A 21 3.76 -16.89 6.33
CA LEU A 21 4.45 -17.48 5.19
C LEU A 21 5.97 -17.46 5.38
N PRO A 22 6.69 -18.55 5.02
CA PRO A 22 8.15 -18.54 5.04
C PRO A 22 8.70 -17.50 4.05
N PRO A 23 9.86 -16.87 4.31
CA PRO A 23 10.33 -15.69 3.57
C PRO A 23 10.36 -15.86 2.04
N GLY A 24 10.84 -17.01 1.54
CA GLY A 24 10.89 -17.28 0.09
C GLY A 24 9.51 -17.36 -0.56
N ARG A 25 8.51 -17.92 0.14
CA ARG A 25 7.14 -17.99 -0.35
C ARG A 25 6.44 -16.63 -0.24
N LEU A 26 6.68 -15.90 0.85
CA LEU A 26 6.16 -14.54 1.01
C LEU A 26 6.59 -13.63 -0.13
N LEU A 27 7.88 -13.63 -0.48
CA LEU A 27 8.40 -12.82 -1.59
C LEU A 27 7.75 -13.23 -2.93
N ALA A 28 7.62 -14.53 -3.19
CA ALA A 28 6.99 -15.02 -4.41
C ALA A 28 5.51 -14.57 -4.52
N GLU A 29 4.74 -14.70 -3.43
CA GLU A 29 3.34 -14.27 -3.37
C GLU A 29 3.19 -12.75 -3.52
N LEU A 30 4.11 -11.97 -2.94
CA LEU A 30 4.13 -10.51 -3.12
C LEU A 30 4.44 -10.14 -4.58
N ASN A 31 5.43 -10.77 -5.20
CA ASN A 31 5.76 -10.54 -6.60
C ASN A 31 4.60 -10.90 -7.54
N ALA A 32 3.87 -11.99 -7.25
CA ALA A 32 2.69 -12.37 -8.02
C ALA A 32 1.56 -11.31 -8.00
N ARG A 33 1.50 -10.45 -6.98
CA ARG A 33 0.52 -9.37 -6.85
C ARG A 33 0.89 -8.11 -7.66
N ASN A 34 2.14 -8.01 -8.12
CA ASN A 34 2.63 -6.95 -8.98
C ASN A 34 3.44 -7.52 -10.16
N PRO A 35 2.79 -8.18 -11.14
CA PRO A 35 3.49 -8.89 -12.22
C PRO A 35 4.36 -7.99 -13.09
N ASN A 36 4.02 -6.69 -13.20
CA ASN A 36 4.79 -5.73 -13.98
C ASN A 36 5.96 -5.11 -13.18
N GLY A 37 6.04 -5.37 -11.88
CA GLY A 37 7.13 -4.91 -11.02
C GLY A 37 7.22 -3.40 -10.81
N THR A 38 6.27 -2.62 -11.30
CA THR A 38 6.31 -1.14 -11.24
C THR A 38 6.18 -0.63 -9.80
N THR A 39 6.79 0.50 -9.49
CA THR A 39 6.76 1.10 -8.15
C THR A 39 5.36 1.55 -7.75
N ALA A 40 4.61 2.15 -8.67
CA ALA A 40 3.19 2.45 -8.46
C ALA A 40 2.36 1.18 -8.21
N GLY A 41 2.71 0.06 -8.86
CA GLY A 41 2.12 -1.25 -8.60
C GLY A 41 2.39 -1.74 -7.17
N TRP A 42 3.60 -1.53 -6.66
CA TRP A 42 3.94 -1.87 -5.27
C TRP A 42 3.18 -1.01 -4.25
N PHE A 43 3.00 0.28 -4.52
CA PHE A 43 2.19 1.16 -3.66
C PHE A 43 0.74 0.69 -3.60
N ARG A 44 0.18 0.26 -4.75
CA ARG A 44 -1.15 -0.37 -4.80
C ARG A 44 -1.18 -1.66 -3.97
N VAL A 45 -0.19 -2.56 -4.12
CA VAL A 45 -0.12 -3.80 -3.34
C VAL A 45 -0.10 -3.52 -1.84
N MET A 46 0.68 -2.54 -1.38
CA MET A 46 0.68 -2.12 0.03
C MET A 46 -0.71 -1.68 0.49
N SER A 47 -1.34 -0.75 -0.23
CA SER A 47 -2.71 -0.30 0.09
C SER A 47 -3.71 -1.45 0.12
N ASP A 48 -3.68 -2.35 -0.87
CA ASP A 48 -4.62 -3.48 -0.97
C ASP A 48 -4.43 -4.45 0.21
N LEU A 49 -3.20 -4.70 0.65
CA LEU A 49 -2.91 -5.53 1.81
C LEU A 49 -3.42 -4.90 3.11
N TRP A 50 -3.13 -3.61 3.34
CA TRP A 50 -3.61 -2.88 4.50
C TRP A 50 -5.14 -2.71 4.54
N LYS A 51 -5.81 -2.76 3.39
CA LYS A 51 -7.29 -2.79 3.30
C LYS A 51 -7.88 -4.17 3.57
N GLY A 52 -7.17 -5.21 3.16
CA GLY A 52 -7.71 -6.58 3.11
C GLY A 52 -7.34 -7.47 4.29
N GLN A 53 -6.26 -7.15 5.02
CA GLN A 53 -5.78 -7.98 6.13
C GLN A 53 -4.95 -7.21 7.15
N VAL A 54 -4.76 -7.82 8.31
CA VAL A 54 -3.71 -7.41 9.26
C VAL A 54 -2.35 -7.66 8.61
N VAL A 55 -1.50 -6.63 8.61
CA VAL A 55 -0.15 -6.75 8.06
C VAL A 55 0.83 -7.00 9.19
N THR A 56 1.48 -8.18 9.15
CA THR A 56 2.48 -8.54 10.15
C THR A 56 3.80 -7.78 9.90
N PRO A 57 4.66 -7.63 10.92
CA PRO A 57 5.98 -7.00 10.74
C PRO A 57 6.83 -7.64 9.64
N ALA A 58 6.73 -8.96 9.43
CA ALA A 58 7.45 -9.66 8.37
C ALA A 58 6.97 -9.26 6.97
N VAL A 59 5.65 -9.14 6.76
CA VAL A 59 5.06 -8.68 5.50
C VAL A 59 5.42 -7.22 5.25
N GLN A 60 5.27 -6.37 6.27
CA GLN A 60 5.61 -4.95 6.19
C GLN A 60 7.09 -4.74 5.87
N GLY A 61 8.00 -5.38 6.61
CA GLY A 61 9.44 -5.27 6.36
C GLY A 61 9.84 -5.74 4.96
N THR A 62 9.21 -6.81 4.46
CA THR A 62 9.45 -7.29 3.09
C THR A 62 9.00 -6.28 2.04
N LEU A 63 7.82 -5.67 2.20
CA LEU A 63 7.30 -4.63 1.29
C LEU A 63 8.20 -3.38 1.30
N LEU A 64 8.58 -2.91 2.49
CA LEU A 64 9.48 -1.76 2.62
C LEU A 64 10.83 -2.03 1.96
N ALA A 65 11.40 -3.23 2.13
CA ALA A 65 12.65 -3.62 1.48
C ALA A 65 12.55 -3.72 -0.05
N ILE A 66 11.37 -4.08 -0.59
CA ILE A 66 11.12 -4.08 -2.03
C ILE A 66 11.06 -2.64 -2.55
N VAL A 67 10.27 -1.79 -1.89
CA VAL A 67 10.05 -0.39 -2.27
C VAL A 67 11.32 0.45 -2.15
N SER A 68 12.12 0.24 -1.10
CA SER A 68 13.36 1.01 -0.87
C SER A 68 14.44 0.80 -1.93
N ARG A 69 14.29 -0.20 -2.80
CA ARG A 69 15.21 -0.52 -3.90
C ARG A 69 14.75 0.01 -5.25
N ARG A 70 13.65 0.77 -5.29
CA ARG A 70 13.11 1.33 -6.53
C ARG A 70 13.86 2.62 -6.89
N GLU A 71 14.31 2.73 -8.14
CA GLU A 71 15.11 3.87 -8.62
C GLU A 71 14.26 5.11 -8.94
N ASP A 72 12.97 4.91 -9.25
CA ASP A 72 11.99 5.95 -9.55
C ASP A 72 11.27 6.48 -8.28
N LEU A 73 11.68 6.02 -7.10
CA LEU A 73 11.14 6.48 -5.82
C LEU A 73 11.68 7.86 -5.47
N THR A 74 10.78 8.79 -5.16
CA THR A 74 11.14 10.11 -4.62
C THR A 74 10.89 10.13 -3.12
N ILE A 75 11.88 10.58 -2.33
CA ILE A 75 11.72 10.85 -0.91
C ILE A 75 11.28 12.32 -0.77
N GLU A 76 10.02 12.55 -0.41
CA GLU A 76 9.45 13.89 -0.25
C GLU A 76 9.81 14.51 1.12
N GLY A 77 10.25 13.68 2.06
CA GLY A 77 10.63 14.08 3.42
C GLY A 77 9.49 13.90 4.43
N THR A 78 9.71 14.39 5.66
CA THR A 78 8.69 14.31 6.71
C THR A 78 7.51 15.24 6.41
N THR A 79 6.29 14.72 6.57
CA THR A 79 5.03 15.45 6.40
C THR A 79 4.09 15.21 7.59
N VAL A 80 2.95 15.88 7.58
CA VAL A 80 1.83 15.63 8.49
C VAL A 80 0.65 15.18 7.63
N ASP A 81 0.09 14.00 7.90
CA ASP A 81 -1.08 13.49 7.19
C ASP A 81 -2.35 14.27 7.59
N ARG A 82 -3.48 13.97 6.93
CA ARG A 82 -4.77 14.63 7.22
C ARG A 82 -5.35 14.29 8.60
N ALA A 83 -4.79 13.31 9.32
CA ALA A 83 -5.15 12.98 10.70
C ALA A 83 -4.25 13.67 11.73
N GLY A 84 -3.29 14.51 11.29
CA GLY A 84 -2.38 15.21 12.17
C GLY A 84 -1.18 14.37 12.64
N ARG A 85 -0.93 13.22 12.01
CA ARG A 85 0.19 12.33 12.35
C ARG A 85 1.41 12.67 11.51
N ARG A 86 2.58 12.71 12.13
CA ARG A 86 3.85 12.89 11.42
C ARG A 86 4.25 11.57 10.74
N GLY A 87 4.80 11.65 9.54
CA GLY A 87 5.34 10.49 8.84
C GLY A 87 6.25 10.86 7.67
N LEU A 88 6.96 9.88 7.14
CA LEU A 88 7.81 10.01 5.97
C LEU A 88 6.97 9.85 4.70
N ALA A 89 6.94 10.90 3.87
CA ALA A 89 6.32 10.84 2.56
C ALA A 89 7.31 10.33 1.50
N ILE A 90 6.87 9.33 0.74
CA ILE A 90 7.53 8.82 -0.46
C ILE A 90 6.55 8.85 -1.63
N SER A 91 7.05 9.10 -2.83
CA SER A 91 6.20 9.23 -4.01
C SER A 91 6.78 8.57 -5.25
N VAL A 92 5.89 8.30 -6.20
CA VAL A 92 6.22 7.88 -7.56
C VAL A 92 5.25 8.54 -8.53
N VAL A 93 5.73 8.90 -9.71
CA VAL A 93 4.85 9.33 -10.82
C VAL A 93 4.45 8.09 -11.61
N GLY A 94 3.14 7.83 -11.69
CA GLY A 94 2.59 6.75 -12.49
C GLY A 94 2.84 6.97 -13.98
N GLU A 95 3.17 5.89 -14.68
CA GLU A 95 3.59 5.92 -16.09
C GLU A 95 2.42 6.01 -17.08
N VAL A 96 1.17 5.85 -16.61
CA VAL A 96 -0.03 5.84 -17.46
C VAL A 96 -0.67 7.22 -17.46
N ALA A 97 -0.85 7.78 -18.66
CA ALA A 97 -1.53 9.05 -18.85
C ALA A 97 -3.04 8.95 -18.49
N PRO A 98 -3.64 10.00 -17.92
CA PRO A 98 -2.98 11.22 -17.44
C PRO A 98 -2.13 10.94 -16.19
N ALA A 99 -0.91 11.49 -16.16
CA ALA A 99 0.06 11.21 -15.11
C ALA A 99 -0.46 11.60 -13.72
N THR A 100 -0.30 10.68 -12.78
CA THR A 100 -0.65 10.88 -11.37
C THR A 100 0.58 10.62 -10.50
N ARG A 101 0.81 11.47 -9.50
CA ARG A 101 1.76 11.17 -8.43
C ARG A 101 1.03 10.37 -7.36
N VAL A 102 1.52 9.18 -7.05
CA VAL A 102 1.05 8.40 -5.90
C VAL A 102 1.99 8.66 -4.75
N VAL A 103 1.45 9.05 -3.60
CA VAL A 103 2.22 9.35 -2.38
C VAL A 103 1.81 8.34 -1.31
N LEU A 104 2.78 7.77 -0.61
CA LEU A 104 2.55 7.06 0.65
C LEU A 104 3.12 7.89 1.78
N VAL A 105 2.41 7.93 2.90
CA VAL A 105 2.95 8.42 4.18
C VAL A 105 3.13 7.23 5.10
N LEU A 106 4.36 7.02 5.56
CA LEU A 106 4.74 5.93 6.45
C LEU A 106 5.04 6.50 7.84
N ASP A 107 4.66 5.77 8.89
CA ASP A 107 5.13 6.07 10.24
C ASP A 107 6.65 5.80 10.32
N GLU A 108 7.43 6.79 10.77
CA GLU A 108 8.90 6.69 10.77
C GLU A 108 9.43 5.67 11.80
N GLY A 109 8.70 5.43 12.90
CA GLY A 109 9.14 4.53 13.96
C GLY A 109 8.83 3.07 13.69
N SER A 110 7.60 2.80 13.23
CA SER A 110 7.10 1.45 12.99
C SER A 110 7.23 1.02 11.53
N GLY A 111 7.20 1.95 10.57
CA GLY A 111 7.09 1.68 9.14
C GLY A 111 5.65 1.38 8.67
N ALA A 112 4.65 1.58 9.52
CA ALA A 112 3.24 1.35 9.19
C ALA A 112 2.75 2.35 8.14
N LEU A 113 1.85 1.90 7.25
CA LEU A 113 1.21 2.77 6.27
C LEU A 113 0.17 3.66 6.96
N LEU A 114 0.34 4.97 6.91
CA LEU A 114 -0.56 5.96 7.51
C LEU A 114 -1.57 6.49 6.49
N ASP A 115 -1.08 6.83 5.30
CA ASP A 115 -1.88 7.46 4.24
C ASP A 115 -1.37 7.05 2.84
N LEU A 116 -2.28 7.00 1.88
CA LEU A 116 -2.00 6.92 0.45
C LEU A 116 -2.78 8.01 -0.26
N GLU A 117 -2.10 8.85 -1.05
CA GLU A 117 -2.72 9.84 -1.92
C GLU A 117 -2.48 9.53 -3.39
N LYS A 118 -3.45 9.90 -4.23
CA LYS A 118 -3.23 10.11 -5.66
C LYS A 118 -3.43 11.58 -5.98
N VAL A 119 -2.40 12.19 -6.53
CA VAL A 119 -2.35 13.60 -6.93
C VAL A 119 -2.33 13.65 -8.46
N ALA A 120 -3.35 14.24 -9.06
CA ALA A 120 -3.32 14.56 -10.48
C ALA A 120 -2.30 15.67 -10.70
N ILE A 121 -1.30 15.40 -11.53
CA ILE A 121 -0.26 16.37 -11.91
C ILE A 121 -0.35 16.76 -13.39
N GLU A 122 -1.06 15.94 -14.18
CA GLU A 122 -1.44 16.23 -15.56
C GLU A 122 -2.96 16.40 -15.66
N ARG A 123 -3.41 17.26 -16.58
CA ARG A 123 -4.84 17.44 -16.83
C ARG A 123 -5.46 16.16 -17.37
N SER A 124 -6.66 15.87 -16.89
CA SER A 124 -7.54 14.83 -17.41
C SER A 124 -8.87 15.46 -17.82
N ASP A 125 -9.84 14.62 -18.16
CA ASP A 125 -11.22 15.06 -18.40
C ASP A 125 -11.92 15.60 -17.14
N LEU A 126 -11.33 15.41 -15.96
CA LEU A 126 -11.84 16.01 -14.72
C LEU A 126 -11.54 17.53 -14.72
N PRO A 127 -12.55 18.38 -14.44
CA PRO A 127 -12.39 19.84 -14.45
C PRO A 127 -11.70 20.36 -13.18
N VAL A 128 -10.57 19.77 -12.80
CA VAL A 128 -9.77 20.15 -11.63
C VAL A 128 -8.50 20.89 -12.06
N ARG A 129 -8.12 21.93 -11.31
CA ARG A 129 -6.80 22.57 -11.51
C ARG A 129 -5.72 21.67 -10.91
N VAL A 130 -4.74 21.29 -11.72
CA VAL A 130 -3.58 20.51 -11.28
C VAL A 130 -2.47 21.43 -10.73
N PRO A 131 -1.69 21.01 -9.72
CA PRO A 131 -1.80 19.71 -9.04
C PRO A 131 -2.98 19.67 -8.05
N ALA A 132 -3.67 18.52 -7.97
CA ALA A 132 -4.78 18.30 -7.04
C ALA A 132 -4.84 16.85 -6.53
N THR A 133 -5.05 16.66 -5.22
CA THR A 133 -5.38 15.32 -4.68
C THR A 133 -6.76 14.90 -5.19
N VAL A 134 -6.82 13.81 -5.95
CA VAL A 134 -8.05 13.28 -6.55
C VAL A 134 -8.64 12.11 -5.76
N SER A 135 -7.82 11.43 -4.97
CA SER A 135 -8.27 10.40 -4.04
C SER A 135 -7.24 10.19 -2.95
N TYR A 136 -7.68 9.76 -1.77
CA TYR A 136 -6.79 9.34 -0.69
C TYR A 136 -7.41 8.18 0.11
N THR A 137 -6.58 7.46 0.85
CA THR A 137 -7.00 6.49 1.87
C THR A 137 -6.13 6.71 3.09
N MET A 138 -6.76 6.82 4.25
CA MET A 138 -6.07 6.90 5.54
C MET A 138 -6.37 5.68 6.39
N TRP A 139 -5.35 5.14 7.04
CA TRP A 139 -5.49 4.10 8.04
C TRP A 139 -5.40 4.74 9.41
N LEU A 140 -6.55 4.96 10.06
CA LEU A 140 -6.61 5.68 11.34
C LEU A 140 -6.11 4.85 12.52
N ASP A 141 -6.42 3.56 12.50
CA ASP A 141 -5.98 2.59 13.50
C ASP A 141 -5.79 1.24 12.80
N SER A 142 -4.59 0.68 12.93
CA SER A 142 -4.24 -0.65 12.43
C SER A 142 -2.94 -1.08 13.08
N GLY A 143 -2.87 -2.32 13.54
CA GLY A 143 -1.63 -2.87 14.06
C GLY A 143 -1.69 -4.38 14.17
N TYR A 144 -0.52 -4.98 14.30
CA TYR A 144 -0.36 -6.39 14.57
C TYR A 144 -0.03 -6.58 16.05
N SER A 145 -0.81 -7.41 16.73
CA SER A 145 -0.47 -7.89 18.06
C SER A 145 -0.27 -9.41 18.02
N SER A 146 0.79 -9.89 18.66
CA SER A 146 0.99 -11.32 18.91
C SER A 146 0.08 -11.84 20.04
N SER A 147 -0.66 -10.94 20.70
CA SER A 147 -1.57 -11.23 21.79
C SER A 147 -2.99 -10.75 21.48
N THR A 148 -3.98 -11.50 21.92
CA THR A 148 -5.39 -11.08 21.85
C THR A 148 -5.81 -10.20 23.03
N THR A 149 -4.95 -10.04 24.04
CA THR A 149 -5.23 -9.24 25.24
C THR A 149 -4.56 -7.87 25.23
N GLU A 150 -3.66 -7.61 24.28
CA GLU A 150 -2.92 -6.35 24.16
C GLU A 150 -3.38 -5.60 22.91
N ARG A 151 -3.65 -4.30 23.07
CA ARG A 151 -3.88 -3.42 21.92
C ARG A 151 -2.55 -3.23 21.19
N PRO A 152 -2.53 -3.31 19.84
CA PRO A 152 -1.35 -2.95 19.05
C PRO A 152 -0.87 -1.52 19.31
#